data_AF-A0A3Q7QFG6-F1
#
_entry.id   AF-A0A3Q7QFG6-F1
#
_cell.length_a   1.000
_cell.length_b   1.000
_cell.length_c   1.000
_cell.angle_alpha   90.00
_cell.angle_beta   90.00
_cell.angle_gamma   90.00
#
_symmetry.space_group_name_H-M   'P 1'
#
loop_
_entity.id
_entity.type
_entity.pdbx_description
1 polymer ?
#
loop_
_entity_poly.entity_id
_entity_poly.type
_entity_poly.pdbx_seq_one_letter_code
_entity_poly.pdbx_strand_id
1 'polypeptide(L)'
;MHRFPAEMLSTTSRTRQLNGTCVSSVDLELFLHYSLIPSLFIILVLSVLQRRERRKQRDDTSHLLGNHFEIIIPLDLVGTFSNRWSYGIAFGATANKVMFLFSEGYQPLQIPQWAQAFVLLIGGMEVGLSHFPFFACLSSEFRLLSSILGFGYSLIWFAVTVLYITECPHGQFLGRYETVLFYWPSLLCLAFLLGRFLHMFVKALRVHLGWELQMEEKPFLEVHQAQHVKRLLRKPPLQEIKKSWFQTRIYEWDPCFQFPSRMIGTTVLAFICLYLFIIIEFCVFVYVRDELDVFEGELESYITSVNQTGTLTPVILQVKELMSVTKGVWLVTILPASLTCVSYLFHILACYRKHMKRLWAGNKHFLPLKFHNPSSAESVVAIARYSGWQIAYILWGYLIIHVVQSLCGMGIMYSLVLPVIHNQGLEMLQGLGIGILTISIVLGLVILQVWIAATFFLQPKMSAADRQKPLALNNRKVFHNFNYFLFFYNVLLGLGACLSRLLISCILGTWLIARIDRTIMQNGYEGADMGFSAWIGMLYVDHYHTNPVLVSFCNILITGHRERRLQRAIKYWCLNQSAGPRISTRSRTRWLLLQTLVNNPRLAMLRKSRSGHGSRDFTQILLACSDSGR
;
A
#
# COMPACT_ATOMS: atom_id res chain seq x y z
N MET A 1 20.24 10.99 -16.13
CA MET A 1 21.27 10.08 -16.67
C MET A 1 22.61 10.79 -16.73
N HIS A 2 22.98 11.48 -15.64
CA HIS A 2 24.33 11.99 -15.46
C HIS A 2 25.05 10.95 -14.58
N ARG A 3 26.10 10.34 -15.14
CA ARG A 3 27.04 9.40 -14.50
C ARG A 3 26.42 8.24 -13.70
N PHE A 4 26.13 7.13 -14.39
CA PHE A 4 26.47 5.82 -13.81
C PHE A 4 28.01 5.73 -13.71
N PRO A 5 28.58 5.06 -12.70
CA PRO A 5 29.98 5.21 -12.33
C PRO A 5 30.89 4.77 -13.48
N ALA A 6 31.59 5.75 -14.06
CA ALA A 6 32.52 5.59 -15.17
C ALA A 6 33.87 4.96 -14.75
N GLU A 7 33.95 4.29 -13.59
CA GLU A 7 35.21 3.72 -13.09
C GLU A 7 35.33 2.19 -13.25
N MET A 8 34.47 1.54 -14.03
CA MET A 8 34.65 0.12 -14.35
C MET A 8 34.56 -0.24 -15.84
N LEU A 9 34.55 0.74 -16.75
CA LEU A 9 34.36 0.48 -18.18
C LEU A 9 35.21 1.44 -19.02
N SER A 10 36.51 1.15 -19.12
CA SER A 10 37.33 1.61 -20.25
C SER A 10 37.92 0.39 -20.94
N THR A 11 37.40 0.05 -22.12
CA THR A 11 38.15 -0.26 -23.35
C THR A 11 37.24 -0.93 -24.38
N THR A 12 37.03 -0.24 -25.52
CA THR A 12 36.68 -0.78 -26.88
C THR A 12 35.34 -1.52 -27.04
N SER A 13 34.47 -1.30 -28.03
CA SER A 13 34.66 -0.99 -29.46
C SER A 13 33.39 -0.40 -30.15
N ARG A 14 33.63 0.45 -31.17
CA ARG A 14 32.78 0.95 -32.29
C ARG A 14 31.59 0.04 -32.68
N THR A 15 30.37 0.47 -33.04
CA THR A 15 29.85 1.68 -33.71
C THR A 15 28.32 1.82 -33.51
N ARG A 16 27.83 2.96 -33.00
CA ARG A 16 26.59 3.62 -33.47
C ARG A 16 26.69 5.12 -33.21
N GLN A 17 26.81 5.89 -34.28
CA GLN A 17 26.91 7.35 -34.23
C GLN A 17 25.59 7.97 -33.73
N LEU A 18 25.59 8.38 -32.47
CA LEU A 18 25.09 9.68 -32.02
C LEU A 18 26.12 10.20 -30.99
N ASN A 19 27.31 10.53 -31.50
CA ASN A 19 28.41 11.12 -30.74
C ASN A 19 28.13 12.60 -30.45
N GLY A 20 27.18 12.85 -29.58
CA GLY A 20 27.05 14.10 -28.85
C GLY A 20 26.62 13.74 -27.45
N THR A 21 27.53 13.77 -26.48
CA THR A 21 27.15 13.95 -25.08
C THR A 21 26.42 15.27 -25.03
N CYS A 22 25.09 15.24 -25.03
CA CYS A 22 24.29 16.44 -24.90
C CYS A 22 24.48 16.95 -23.47
N VAL A 23 25.33 17.96 -23.32
CA VAL A 23 25.51 18.67 -22.05
C VAL A 23 24.41 19.72 -22.02
N SER A 24 23.35 19.45 -21.25
CA SER A 24 22.32 20.47 -21.01
C SER A 24 22.99 21.67 -20.33
N SER A 25 22.52 22.87 -20.66
CA SER A 25 22.95 24.10 -20.00
C SER A 25 22.51 24.12 -18.52
N VAL A 26 21.54 23.27 -18.16
CA VAL A 26 20.94 23.17 -16.83
C VAL A 26 21.34 21.86 -16.17
N ASP A 27 22.16 21.96 -15.13
CA ASP A 27 22.40 20.85 -14.21
C ASP A 27 21.24 20.76 -13.20
N LEU A 28 20.47 19.67 -13.29
CA LEU A 28 19.28 19.44 -12.49
C LEU A 28 19.59 19.09 -11.01
N GLU A 29 20.83 18.70 -10.69
CA GLU A 29 21.30 18.50 -9.31
C GLU A 29 21.68 19.82 -8.68
N LEU A 30 22.42 20.65 -9.42
CA LEU A 30 22.74 22.01 -9.01
C LEU A 30 21.46 22.86 -8.86
N PHE A 31 20.50 22.70 -9.77
CA PHE A 31 19.20 23.35 -9.66
C PHE A 31 18.43 22.90 -8.41
N LEU A 32 18.49 21.63 -8.03
CA LEU A 32 17.88 21.14 -6.80
C LEU A 32 18.47 21.85 -5.57
N HIS A 33 19.79 22.00 -5.51
CA HIS A 33 20.47 22.71 -4.42
C HIS A 33 20.06 24.19 -4.39
N TYR A 34 20.04 24.88 -5.53
CA TYR A 34 19.61 26.27 -5.60
C TYR A 34 18.13 26.46 -5.29
N SER A 35 17.29 25.46 -5.56
CA SER A 35 15.85 25.49 -5.24
C SER A 35 15.56 25.52 -3.73
N LEU A 36 16.54 25.17 -2.88
CA LEU A 36 16.42 25.27 -1.42
C LEU A 36 16.24 26.72 -0.95
N ILE A 37 16.84 27.70 -1.64
CA ILE A 37 16.74 29.11 -1.27
C ILE A 37 15.29 29.60 -1.38
N PRO A 38 14.61 29.50 -2.55
CA PRO A 38 13.20 29.88 -2.65
C PRO A 38 12.29 28.97 -1.82
N SER A 39 12.63 27.68 -1.62
CA SER A 39 11.80 26.81 -0.79
C SER A 39 11.79 27.24 0.68
N LEU A 40 12.96 27.50 1.27
CA LEU A 40 13.09 28.02 2.64
C LEU A 40 12.42 29.38 2.80
N PHE A 41 12.52 30.26 1.79
CA PHE A 41 11.83 31.55 1.78
C PHE A 41 10.30 31.37 1.86
N ILE A 42 9.72 30.50 1.03
CA ILE A 42 8.27 30.23 1.05
C ILE A 42 7.85 29.63 2.40
N ILE A 43 8.63 28.69 2.94
CA ILE A 43 8.35 28.08 4.25
C ILE A 43 8.33 29.14 5.35
N LEU A 44 9.33 30.03 5.34
CA LEU A 44 9.46 31.10 6.33
C LEU A 44 8.27 32.07 6.23
N VAL A 45 7.93 32.54 5.03
CA VAL A 45 6.79 33.44 4.79
C VAL A 45 5.50 32.82 5.30
N LEU A 46 5.23 31.56 4.96
CA LEU A 46 4.02 30.88 5.38
C LEU A 46 3.99 30.61 6.90
N SER A 47 5.13 30.29 7.51
CA SER A 47 5.25 30.08 8.95
C SER A 47 5.05 31.38 9.75
N VAL A 48 5.53 32.52 9.25
CA VAL A 48 5.29 33.85 9.85
C VAL A 48 3.81 34.23 9.81
N LEU A 49 3.12 33.88 8.72
CA LEU A 49 1.69 34.19 8.55
C LEU A 49 0.78 33.32 9.42
N GLN A 50 1.21 32.10 9.75
CA GLN A 50 0.48 31.20 10.63
C GLN A 50 0.61 31.66 12.09
N ARG A 51 -0.15 32.70 12.44
CA ARG A 51 -0.16 33.29 13.78
C ARG A 51 -0.90 32.36 14.73
N ARG A 52 -0.22 31.88 15.79
CA ARG A 52 -0.78 31.00 16.83
C ARG A 52 -2.09 31.58 17.40
N GLU A 53 -3.24 30.98 17.10
CA GLU A 53 -4.48 31.28 17.81
C GLU A 53 -4.33 30.84 19.27
N ARG A 54 -4.01 31.79 20.16
CA ARG A 54 -4.04 31.56 21.61
C ARG A 54 -5.47 31.20 22.04
N ARG A 55 -5.76 29.91 22.20
CA ARG A 55 -6.83 29.44 23.09
C ARG A 55 -6.26 28.59 24.23
N LYS A 56 -6.01 29.31 25.34
CA LYS A 56 -5.89 28.91 26.76
C LYS A 56 -4.54 28.45 27.32
N GLN A 57 -3.90 29.39 28.02
CA GLN A 57 -3.63 29.39 29.48
C GLN A 57 -3.39 28.02 30.14
N ARG A 58 -2.10 27.66 30.22
CA ARG A 58 -1.56 26.80 31.27
C ARG A 58 -0.29 27.49 31.77
N ASP A 59 -0.32 27.89 33.03
CA ASP A 59 0.78 28.55 33.71
C ASP A 59 1.90 27.53 33.92
N ASP A 60 2.97 27.63 33.13
CA ASP A 60 4.26 27.01 33.44
C ASP A 60 5.37 27.99 33.02
N THR A 61 6.28 28.25 33.96
CA THR A 61 7.25 29.36 34.03
C THR A 61 8.47 29.20 33.11
N SER A 62 8.31 28.59 31.93
CA SER A 62 9.41 28.30 30.99
C SER A 62 9.12 28.76 29.56
N HIS A 63 8.60 29.97 29.38
CA HIS A 63 8.09 30.48 28.10
C HIS A 63 8.79 31.74 27.55
N LEU A 64 10.05 32.00 27.92
CA LEU A 64 10.78 33.20 27.46
C LEU A 64 11.49 33.04 26.09
N LEU A 65 11.66 31.83 25.54
CA LEU A 65 12.34 31.62 24.25
C LEU A 65 11.50 30.94 23.14
N GLY A 66 10.22 30.65 23.36
CA GLY A 66 9.47 29.70 22.52
C GLY A 66 8.27 30.27 21.73
N ASN A 67 8.21 31.58 21.45
CA ASN A 67 6.90 32.23 21.23
C ASN A 67 6.59 32.91 19.88
N HIS A 68 7.37 32.75 18.79
CA HIS A 68 7.09 33.54 17.57
C HIS A 68 6.75 32.81 16.27
N PHE A 69 6.94 31.49 16.13
CA PHE A 69 6.70 30.83 14.83
C PHE A 69 6.07 29.44 15.01
N GLU A 70 4.94 29.19 14.36
CA GLU A 70 4.40 27.84 14.17
C GLU A 70 4.92 27.35 12.82
N ILE A 71 5.70 26.26 12.83
CA ILE A 71 6.21 25.65 11.59
C ILE A 71 5.00 25.15 10.81
N ILE A 72 4.85 25.63 9.56
CA ILE A 72 3.74 25.21 8.72
C ILE A 72 3.79 23.71 8.52
N ILE A 73 2.67 23.05 8.77
CA ILE A 73 2.56 21.59 8.59
C ILE A 73 2.38 21.35 7.08
N PRO A 74 3.34 20.69 6.41
CA PRO A 74 3.24 20.47 4.96
C PRO A 74 2.07 19.54 4.63
N LEU A 75 1.89 18.49 5.44
CA LEU A 75 0.84 17.51 5.28
C LEU A 75 0.46 16.97 6.65
N ASP A 76 -0.81 17.10 7.02
CA ASP A 76 -1.36 16.36 8.16
C ASP A 76 -1.61 14.91 7.72
N LEU A 77 -0.65 14.06 8.06
CA LEU A 77 -0.58 12.64 7.73
C LEU A 77 -1.68 11.80 8.40
N VAL A 78 -2.34 12.35 9.43
CA VAL A 78 -3.27 11.63 10.30
C VAL A 78 -4.72 12.08 10.04
N GLY A 79 -4.96 13.36 9.74
CA GLY A 79 -6.32 13.93 9.75
C GLY A 79 -6.87 14.46 8.42
N THR A 80 -6.08 14.60 7.36
CA THR A 80 -6.58 15.24 6.12
C THR A 80 -7.22 14.27 5.13
N PHE A 81 -8.55 14.32 4.99
CA PHE A 81 -9.28 13.68 3.88
C PHE A 81 -9.75 14.70 2.82
N SER A 82 -9.36 15.96 2.92
CA SER A 82 -9.61 16.99 1.90
C SER A 82 -8.42 17.14 0.93
N ASN A 83 -8.68 17.46 -0.35
CA ASN A 83 -7.67 17.64 -1.41
C ASN A 83 -6.70 16.45 -1.65
N ARG A 84 -7.12 15.22 -1.33
CA ARG A 84 -6.32 13.98 -1.39
C ARG A 84 -5.54 13.76 -2.69
N TRP A 85 -6.21 13.97 -3.82
CA TRP A 85 -5.60 13.80 -5.14
C TRP A 85 -4.52 14.86 -5.43
N SER A 86 -4.71 16.10 -4.96
CA SER A 86 -3.71 17.15 -5.12
C SER A 86 -2.43 16.82 -4.34
N TYR A 87 -2.55 16.30 -3.12
CA TYR A 87 -1.39 15.81 -2.37
C TYR A 87 -0.73 14.59 -3.02
N GLY A 88 -1.52 13.65 -3.54
CA GLY A 88 -0.96 12.50 -4.24
C GLY A 88 -0.19 12.88 -5.50
N ILE A 89 -0.68 13.87 -6.25
CA ILE A 89 0.00 14.41 -7.42
C ILE A 89 1.23 15.23 -7.03
N ALA A 90 1.21 15.93 -5.89
CA ALA A 90 2.39 16.57 -5.33
C ALA A 90 3.51 15.57 -5.00
N PHE A 91 3.17 14.42 -4.41
CA PHE A 91 4.13 13.31 -4.26
C PHE A 91 4.58 12.75 -5.62
N GLY A 92 3.69 12.66 -6.59
CA GLY A 92 4.05 12.21 -7.94
C GLY A 92 5.07 13.12 -8.63
N ALA A 93 5.01 14.44 -8.40
CA ALA A 93 6.01 15.38 -8.92
C ALA A 93 7.42 15.09 -8.39
N THR A 94 7.55 14.58 -7.16
CA THR A 94 8.85 14.26 -6.53
C THR A 94 9.41 12.90 -6.97
N ALA A 95 8.63 12.07 -7.67
CA ALA A 95 8.94 10.65 -7.90
C ALA A 95 10.26 10.42 -8.61
N ASN A 96 10.57 11.20 -9.64
CA ASN A 96 11.82 11.07 -10.40
C ASN A 96 13.04 11.29 -9.51
N LYS A 97 13.00 12.31 -8.65
CA LYS A 97 14.08 12.65 -7.73
C LYS A 97 14.26 11.58 -6.64
N VAL A 98 13.15 11.04 -6.12
CA VAL A 98 13.17 9.93 -5.17
C VAL A 98 13.78 8.68 -5.80
N MET A 99 13.44 8.36 -7.06
CA MET A 99 14.06 7.24 -7.77
C MET A 99 15.56 7.42 -7.98
N PHE A 100 16.01 8.65 -8.25
CA PHE A 100 17.44 8.92 -8.37
C PHE A 100 18.19 8.79 -7.04
N LEU A 101 17.55 9.03 -5.89
CA LEU A 101 18.15 8.78 -4.57
C LEU A 101 18.47 7.29 -4.34
N PHE A 102 17.74 6.39 -5.01
CA PHE A 102 17.99 4.95 -4.96
C PHE A 102 19.07 4.48 -5.96
N SER A 103 19.43 5.30 -6.94
CA SER A 103 20.56 5.04 -7.85
C SER A 103 21.84 5.69 -7.31
N GLU A 104 22.97 4.99 -7.31
CA GLU A 104 24.24 5.39 -6.66
C GLU A 104 24.89 6.71 -7.17
N GLY A 105 24.22 7.50 -8.00
CA GLY A 105 24.75 8.73 -8.61
C GLY A 105 24.84 9.96 -7.69
N TYR A 106 24.21 9.96 -6.51
CA TYR A 106 24.25 11.13 -5.61
C TYR A 106 25.54 11.12 -4.76
N GLN A 107 26.66 11.54 -5.35
CA GLN A 107 27.92 11.79 -4.66
C GLN A 107 28.37 13.24 -4.87
N PRO A 108 27.77 14.22 -4.16
CA PRO A 108 28.22 15.60 -4.24
C PRO A 108 29.64 15.81 -3.66
N LEU A 109 30.12 14.87 -2.84
CA LEU A 109 31.41 14.93 -2.14
C LEU A 109 32.05 13.53 -2.12
N GLN A 110 33.36 13.44 -2.36
CA GLN A 110 34.15 12.21 -2.14
C GLN A 110 34.15 11.88 -0.64
N ILE A 111 33.18 11.08 -0.21
CA ILE A 111 32.97 10.69 1.17
C ILE A 111 33.29 9.19 1.29
N PRO A 112 33.90 8.74 2.41
CA PRO A 112 34.17 7.31 2.61
C PRO A 112 32.88 6.47 2.64
N GLN A 113 32.96 5.22 2.16
CA GLN A 113 31.81 4.32 1.96
C GLN A 113 30.91 4.17 3.21
N TRP A 114 31.48 4.16 4.42
CA TRP A 114 30.70 4.05 5.67
C TRP A 114 29.76 5.25 5.92
N ALA A 115 30.09 6.43 5.37
CA ALA A 115 29.32 7.65 5.54
C ALA A 115 28.26 7.85 4.43
N GLN A 116 28.16 6.94 3.46
CA GLN A 116 27.16 6.98 2.38
C GLN A 116 25.73 6.99 2.92
N ALA A 117 25.47 6.32 4.05
CA ALA A 117 24.15 6.34 4.70
C ALA A 117 23.74 7.75 5.17
N PHE A 118 24.69 8.56 5.66
CA PHE A 118 24.41 9.94 6.05
C PHE A 118 24.19 10.84 4.83
N VAL A 119 24.91 10.59 3.73
CA VAL A 119 24.70 11.32 2.46
C VAL A 119 23.30 11.05 1.90
N LEU A 120 22.84 9.80 1.90
CA LEU A 120 21.48 9.45 1.49
C LEU A 120 20.41 10.08 2.38
N LEU A 121 20.66 10.17 3.69
CA LEU A 121 19.76 10.86 4.62
C LEU A 121 19.69 12.37 4.30
N ILE A 122 20.84 13.02 4.07
CA ILE A 122 20.93 14.43 3.73
C ILE A 122 20.25 14.70 2.37
N GLY A 123 20.54 13.89 1.34
CA GLY A 123 19.88 14.00 0.04
C GLY A 123 18.37 13.80 0.13
N GLY A 124 17.90 12.86 0.96
CA GLY A 124 16.47 12.68 1.25
C GLY A 124 15.85 13.90 1.93
N MET A 125 16.56 14.53 2.87
CA MET A 125 16.13 15.79 3.49
C MET A 125 16.11 16.94 2.49
N GLU A 126 17.10 17.02 1.61
CA GLU A 126 17.20 18.04 0.56
C GLU A 126 16.02 17.96 -0.43
N VAL A 127 15.74 16.75 -0.95
CA VAL A 127 14.57 16.49 -1.80
C VAL A 127 13.27 16.80 -1.04
N GLY A 128 13.20 16.44 0.25
CA GLY A 128 12.05 16.77 1.09
C GLY A 128 11.82 18.28 1.23
N LEU A 129 12.88 19.04 1.53
CA LEU A 129 12.82 20.50 1.75
C LEU A 129 12.57 21.28 0.46
N SER A 130 13.15 20.85 -0.66
CA SER A 130 12.90 21.48 -1.98
C SER A 130 11.44 21.31 -2.42
N HIS A 131 10.80 20.17 -2.14
CA HIS A 131 9.41 19.91 -2.57
C HIS A 131 8.37 20.29 -1.50
N PHE A 132 8.80 20.60 -0.28
CA PHE A 132 7.95 21.05 0.83
C PHE A 132 6.98 22.20 0.46
N PRO A 133 7.37 23.24 -0.31
CA PRO A 133 6.47 24.34 -0.67
C PRO A 133 5.20 23.89 -1.39
N PHE A 134 5.26 22.82 -2.20
CA PHE A 134 4.06 22.29 -2.87
C PHE A 134 3.00 21.86 -1.85
N PHE A 135 3.42 21.15 -0.81
CA PHE A 135 2.55 20.66 0.25
C PHE A 135 2.06 21.79 1.15
N ALA A 136 2.97 22.66 1.59
CA ALA A 136 2.64 23.81 2.44
C ALA A 136 1.65 24.79 1.77
N CYS A 137 1.81 25.04 0.46
CA CYS A 137 0.89 25.92 -0.28
C CYS A 137 -0.51 25.29 -0.46
N LEU A 138 -0.61 23.96 -0.53
CA LEU A 138 -1.87 23.22 -0.58
C LEU A 138 -2.58 23.14 0.78
N SER A 139 -1.82 23.09 1.88
CA SER A 139 -2.35 22.97 3.25
C SER A 139 -2.78 24.30 3.86
N SER A 140 -2.11 25.40 3.47
CA SER A 140 -2.29 26.74 4.03
C SER A 140 -3.74 27.25 4.01
N GLU A 141 -4.09 27.99 5.07
CA GLU A 141 -5.38 28.66 5.21
C GLU A 141 -5.47 29.94 4.37
N PHE A 142 -4.33 30.60 4.13
CA PHE A 142 -4.22 31.83 3.34
C PHE A 142 -4.21 31.53 1.84
N ARG A 143 -5.37 31.15 1.31
CA ARG A 143 -5.52 30.64 -0.08
C ARG A 143 -4.99 31.57 -1.16
N LEU A 144 -5.09 32.90 -1.00
CA LEU A 144 -4.65 33.85 -2.03
C LEU A 144 -3.12 33.87 -2.14
N LEU A 145 -2.41 34.07 -1.03
CA LEU A 145 -0.96 34.10 -1.04
C LEU A 145 -0.36 32.73 -1.37
N SER A 146 -0.92 31.65 -0.79
CA SER A 146 -0.43 30.30 -1.03
C SER A 146 -0.60 29.86 -2.49
N SER A 147 -1.66 30.32 -3.16
CA SER A 147 -1.84 30.04 -4.59
C SER A 147 -0.87 30.81 -5.48
N ILE A 148 -0.53 32.07 -5.16
CA ILE A 148 0.48 32.84 -5.92
C ILE A 148 1.87 32.22 -5.75
N LEU A 149 2.30 31.97 -4.50
CA LEU A 149 3.62 31.39 -4.21
C LEU A 149 3.74 29.97 -4.78
N GLY A 150 2.71 29.15 -4.59
CA GLY A 150 2.64 27.78 -5.14
C GLY A 150 2.65 27.76 -6.67
N PHE A 151 1.89 28.64 -7.32
CA PHE A 151 1.88 28.76 -8.78
C PHE A 151 3.26 29.16 -9.31
N GLY A 152 3.86 30.23 -8.77
CA GLY A 152 5.18 30.70 -9.17
C GLY A 152 6.25 29.61 -9.02
N TYR A 153 6.27 28.93 -7.87
CA TYR A 153 7.23 27.85 -7.64
C TYR A 153 7.03 26.66 -8.59
N SER A 154 5.79 26.22 -8.79
CA SER A 154 5.48 25.13 -9.74
C SER A 154 5.78 25.49 -11.20
N LEU A 155 5.63 26.76 -11.57
CA LEU A 155 5.92 27.26 -12.91
C LEU A 155 7.42 27.22 -13.18
N ILE A 156 8.25 27.63 -12.21
CA ILE A 156 9.72 27.55 -12.32
C ILE A 156 10.15 26.09 -12.52
N TRP A 157 9.67 25.18 -11.67
CA TRP A 157 9.97 23.75 -11.79
C TRP A 157 9.52 23.16 -13.14
N PHE A 158 8.33 23.52 -13.59
CA PHE A 158 7.80 23.08 -14.88
C PHE A 158 8.65 23.60 -16.03
N ALA A 159 8.95 24.91 -16.06
CA ALA A 159 9.75 25.53 -17.12
C ALA A 159 11.16 24.94 -17.19
N VAL A 160 11.84 24.79 -16.04
CA VAL A 160 13.18 24.20 -15.99
C VAL A 160 13.18 22.75 -16.45
N THR A 161 12.16 21.97 -16.05
CA THR A 161 12.05 20.57 -16.49
C THR A 161 11.77 20.48 -18.00
N VAL A 162 10.92 21.35 -18.55
CA VAL A 162 10.66 21.43 -20.00
C VAL A 162 11.94 21.80 -20.75
N LEU A 163 12.65 22.83 -20.31
CA LEU A 163 13.91 23.28 -20.93
C LEU A 163 14.93 22.13 -20.97
N TYR A 164 15.13 21.45 -19.84
CA TYR A 164 16.02 20.30 -19.74
C TYR A 164 15.65 19.18 -20.74
N ILE A 165 14.35 18.87 -20.88
CA ILE A 165 13.88 17.86 -21.85
C ILE A 165 14.09 18.32 -23.29
N THR A 166 13.87 19.60 -23.60
CA THR A 166 13.97 20.13 -24.97
C THR A 166 15.41 20.27 -25.45
N GLU A 167 16.35 20.60 -24.56
CA GLU A 167 17.77 20.71 -24.89
C GLU A 167 18.38 19.34 -25.19
N CYS A 168 18.07 18.34 -24.36
CA CYS A 168 18.63 16.99 -24.45
C CYS A 168 17.54 15.90 -24.41
N PRO A 169 16.76 15.75 -25.49
CA PRO A 169 15.73 14.71 -25.57
C PRO A 169 16.31 13.30 -25.75
N HIS A 170 17.54 13.20 -26.30
CA HIS A 170 18.17 11.94 -26.68
C HIS A 170 18.96 11.34 -25.52
N GLY A 171 18.83 10.04 -25.33
CA GLY A 171 19.64 9.24 -24.43
C GLY A 171 20.35 8.10 -25.14
N GLN A 172 21.29 7.48 -24.44
CA GLN A 172 22.19 6.48 -25.01
C GLN A 172 21.51 5.12 -25.29
N PHE A 173 20.43 4.80 -24.58
CA PHE A 173 19.82 3.46 -24.63
C PHE A 173 18.47 3.44 -25.37
N LEU A 174 17.52 4.33 -25.02
CA LEU A 174 16.19 4.38 -25.66
C LEU A 174 16.13 5.31 -26.88
N GLY A 175 17.27 5.88 -27.27
CA GLY A 175 17.38 6.75 -28.44
C GLY A 175 16.72 8.12 -28.20
N ARG A 176 15.92 8.58 -29.16
CA ARG A 176 15.52 10.00 -29.26
C ARG A 176 14.60 10.52 -28.14
N TYR A 177 13.96 9.64 -27.38
CA TYR A 177 12.91 9.99 -26.41
C TYR A 177 13.19 9.52 -24.97
N GLU A 178 14.40 9.09 -24.66
CA GLU A 178 14.75 8.54 -23.35
C GLU A 178 14.45 9.52 -22.21
N THR A 179 14.96 10.75 -22.30
CA THR A 179 14.73 11.78 -21.29
C THR A 179 13.24 12.09 -21.13
N VAL A 180 12.48 12.12 -22.23
CA VAL A 180 11.03 12.35 -22.20
C VAL A 180 10.33 11.24 -21.42
N LEU A 181 10.69 9.98 -21.66
CA LEU A 181 10.06 8.81 -21.03
C LEU A 181 10.26 8.77 -19.51
N PHE A 182 11.40 9.26 -19.02
CA PHE A 182 11.66 9.40 -17.57
C PHE A 182 10.92 10.58 -16.95
N TYR A 183 10.83 11.72 -17.63
CA TYR A 183 10.34 12.97 -17.03
C TYR A 183 8.87 13.29 -17.25
N TRP A 184 8.19 12.67 -18.21
CA TRP A 184 6.77 12.95 -18.48
C TRP A 184 5.82 12.72 -17.29
N PRO A 185 5.99 11.73 -16.38
CA PRO A 185 5.04 11.54 -15.27
C PRO A 185 5.11 12.70 -14.27
N SER A 186 6.34 13.13 -13.95
CA SER A 186 6.59 14.30 -13.09
C SER A 186 6.08 15.58 -13.75
N LEU A 187 6.30 15.75 -15.06
CA LEU A 187 5.84 16.90 -15.83
C LEU A 187 4.30 17.01 -15.86
N LEU A 188 3.60 15.88 -16.03
CA LEU A 188 2.13 15.82 -15.91
C LEU A 188 1.67 16.19 -14.49
N CYS A 189 2.37 15.73 -13.46
CA CYS A 189 2.06 16.09 -12.08
C CYS A 189 2.25 17.60 -11.83
N LEU A 190 3.33 18.20 -12.33
CA LEU A 190 3.59 19.64 -12.25
C LEU A 190 2.55 20.46 -13.02
N ALA A 191 2.17 20.03 -14.23
CA ALA A 191 1.12 20.67 -15.01
C ALA A 191 -0.24 20.65 -14.30
N PHE A 192 -0.59 19.52 -13.66
CA PHE A 192 -1.79 19.44 -12.83
C PHE A 192 -1.73 20.37 -11.62
N LEU A 193 -0.58 20.45 -10.93
CA LEU A 193 -0.40 21.35 -9.80
C LEU A 193 -0.56 22.82 -10.21
N LEU A 194 0.02 23.22 -11.36
CA LEU A 194 -0.16 24.55 -11.95
C LEU A 194 -1.65 24.87 -12.14
N GLY A 195 -2.40 23.97 -12.79
CA GLY A 195 -3.84 24.12 -12.98
C GLY A 195 -4.60 24.18 -11.64
N ARG A 196 -4.17 23.40 -10.65
CA ARG A 196 -4.77 23.40 -9.30
C ARG A 196 -4.52 24.70 -8.55
N PHE A 197 -3.31 25.24 -8.59
CA PHE A 197 -2.97 26.53 -7.97
C PHE A 197 -3.71 27.68 -8.67
N LEU A 198 -3.81 27.65 -9.99
CA LEU A 198 -4.64 28.60 -10.75
C LEU A 198 -6.10 28.54 -10.31
N HIS A 199 -6.68 27.35 -10.17
CA HIS A 199 -8.04 27.18 -9.67
C HIS A 199 -8.19 27.68 -8.22
N MET A 200 -7.21 27.45 -7.34
CA MET A 200 -7.22 28.02 -5.98
C MET A 200 -7.16 29.54 -5.99
N PHE A 201 -6.36 30.13 -6.88
CA PHE A 201 -6.25 31.57 -7.05
C PHE A 201 -7.58 32.17 -7.52
N VAL A 202 -8.18 31.63 -8.58
CA VAL A 202 -9.48 32.10 -9.10
C VAL A 202 -10.56 32.01 -8.02
N LYS A 203 -10.58 30.91 -7.25
CA LYS A 203 -11.54 30.76 -6.15
C LYS A 203 -11.28 31.75 -5.01
N ALA A 204 -10.03 31.94 -4.61
CA ALA A 204 -9.67 32.90 -3.57
C ALA A 204 -10.03 34.33 -3.99
N LEU A 205 -9.82 34.67 -5.27
CA LEU A 205 -10.16 35.96 -5.84
C LEU A 205 -11.68 36.19 -5.83
N ARG A 206 -12.49 35.20 -6.24
CA ARG A 206 -13.97 35.29 -6.17
C ARG A 206 -14.49 35.54 -4.75
N VAL A 207 -13.90 34.87 -3.75
CA VAL A 207 -14.25 35.07 -2.35
C VAL A 207 -13.83 36.47 -1.87
N HIS A 208 -12.65 36.95 -2.26
CA HIS A 208 -12.18 38.29 -1.91
C HIS A 208 -13.03 39.40 -2.56
N LEU A 209 -13.51 39.17 -3.78
CA LEU A 209 -14.46 40.04 -4.50
C LEU A 209 -15.90 39.94 -3.97
N GLY A 210 -16.17 39.12 -2.95
CA GLY A 210 -17.48 39.01 -2.32
C GLY A 210 -18.53 38.24 -3.13
N TRP A 211 -18.14 37.53 -4.19
CA TRP A 211 -19.06 36.77 -5.05
C TRP A 211 -19.44 35.39 -4.48
N GLU A 212 -18.67 34.88 -3.52
CA GLU A 212 -18.97 33.65 -2.77
C GLU A 212 -18.92 33.93 -1.26
N LEU A 213 -19.94 33.49 -0.52
CA LEU A 213 -19.96 33.55 0.94
C LEU A 213 -18.78 32.75 1.50
N GLN A 214 -18.01 33.36 2.39
CA GLN A 214 -16.87 32.72 3.06
C GLN A 214 -17.40 31.50 3.82
N MET A 215 -17.22 30.28 3.27
CA MET A 215 -17.56 29.05 4.02
C MET A 215 -16.75 29.06 5.31
N GLU A 216 -17.46 29.11 6.43
CA GLU A 216 -16.93 29.07 7.79
C GLU A 216 -15.86 27.97 7.98
N GLU A 217 -14.99 28.20 8.97
CA GLU A 217 -14.06 27.28 9.62
C GLU A 217 -14.20 25.82 9.15
N LYS A 218 -13.14 25.24 8.57
CA LYS A 218 -13.11 23.81 8.17
C LYS A 218 -13.78 22.99 9.27
N PRO A 219 -14.94 22.35 9.03
CA PRO A 219 -15.67 21.70 10.10
C PRO A 219 -14.81 20.58 10.66
N PHE A 220 -14.62 20.58 11.98
CA PHE A 220 -13.83 19.57 12.70
C PHE A 220 -14.30 18.13 12.41
N LEU A 221 -15.59 17.97 12.09
CA LEU A 221 -16.17 16.71 11.62
C LEU A 221 -16.42 16.74 10.12
N GLU A 222 -15.83 15.78 9.42
CA GLU A 222 -16.08 15.63 7.99
C GLU A 222 -17.47 15.07 7.68
N VAL A 223 -18.05 15.53 6.57
CA VAL A 223 -19.39 15.14 6.11
C VAL A 223 -19.54 13.62 5.97
N HIS A 224 -18.50 12.95 5.46
CA HIS A 224 -18.52 11.50 5.23
C HIS A 224 -18.56 10.71 6.55
N GLN A 225 -17.84 11.16 7.58
CA GLN A 225 -17.83 10.56 8.91
C GLN A 225 -19.19 10.74 9.61
N ALA A 226 -19.78 11.94 9.49
CA ALA A 226 -21.12 12.21 10.00
C ALA A 226 -22.17 11.32 9.32
N GLN A 227 -22.08 11.14 7.99
CA GLN A 227 -22.97 10.24 7.24
C GLN A 227 -22.79 8.79 7.66
N HIS A 228 -21.57 8.35 7.94
CA HIS A 228 -21.29 7.01 8.46
C HIS A 228 -22.04 6.76 9.78
N VAL A 229 -21.87 7.64 10.77
CA VAL A 229 -22.56 7.51 12.08
C VAL A 229 -24.07 7.57 11.93
N LYS A 230 -24.59 8.47 11.08
CA LYS A 230 -26.03 8.51 10.75
C LYS A 230 -26.53 7.19 10.16
N ARG A 231 -25.72 6.52 9.32
CA ARG A 231 -26.05 5.21 8.76
C ARG A 231 -26.02 4.11 9.83
N LEU A 232 -25.09 4.15 10.78
CA LEU A 232 -25.04 3.20 11.89
C LEU A 232 -26.26 3.26 12.82
N LEU A 233 -26.77 4.47 13.08
CA LEU A 233 -27.91 4.68 13.97
C LEU A 233 -29.28 4.52 13.27
N ARG A 234 -29.31 4.47 11.93
CA ARG A 234 -30.52 4.18 11.18
C ARG A 234 -30.85 2.69 11.30
N LYS A 235 -32.15 2.37 11.34
CA LYS A 235 -32.59 0.98 11.23
C LYS A 235 -32.10 0.40 9.89
N PRO A 236 -31.56 -0.83 9.87
CA PRO A 236 -31.16 -1.46 8.62
C PRO A 236 -32.39 -1.56 7.70
N PRO A 237 -32.25 -1.29 6.40
CA PRO A 237 -33.34 -1.48 5.45
C PRO A 237 -33.74 -2.97 5.43
N LEU A 238 -35.04 -3.25 5.33
CA LEU A 238 -35.60 -4.61 5.30
C LEU A 238 -35.16 -5.44 4.08
N GLN A 239 -34.60 -4.80 3.05
CA GLN A 239 -34.09 -5.44 1.84
C GLN A 239 -32.58 -5.28 1.76
N GLU A 240 -31.87 -6.41 1.80
CA GLU A 240 -30.46 -6.44 1.39
C GLU A 240 -30.39 -6.23 -0.13
N ILE A 241 -29.78 -5.13 -0.55
CA ILE A 241 -29.52 -4.85 -1.97
C ILE A 241 -28.66 -5.99 -2.51
N LYS A 242 -29.16 -6.74 -3.50
CA LYS A 242 -28.39 -7.77 -4.21
C LYS A 242 -27.19 -7.09 -4.89
N LYS A 243 -26.00 -7.27 -4.33
CA LYS A 243 -24.76 -6.74 -4.90
C LYS A 243 -24.38 -7.54 -6.13
N SER A 244 -23.80 -6.87 -7.14
CA SER A 244 -23.24 -7.58 -8.29
C SER A 244 -22.01 -8.42 -7.87
N TRP A 245 -21.68 -9.45 -8.65
CA TRP A 245 -20.49 -10.27 -8.42
C TRP A 245 -19.21 -9.42 -8.35
N PHE A 246 -19.10 -8.41 -9.23
CA PHE A 246 -17.98 -7.47 -9.27
C PHE A 246 -17.87 -6.63 -7.98
N GLN A 247 -18.99 -6.09 -7.50
CA GLN A 247 -19.01 -5.32 -6.24
C GLN A 247 -18.69 -6.18 -5.02
N THR A 248 -19.04 -7.46 -5.05
CA THR A 248 -18.82 -8.39 -3.94
C THR A 248 -17.37 -8.86 -3.88
N ARG A 249 -16.71 -9.05 -5.04
CA ARG A 249 -15.40 -9.71 -5.12
C ARG A 249 -14.22 -8.78 -5.41
N ILE A 250 -14.43 -7.71 -6.19
CA ILE A 250 -13.34 -6.85 -6.68
C ILE A 250 -13.27 -5.55 -5.87
N TYR A 251 -14.35 -4.77 -5.83
CA TYR A 251 -14.35 -3.52 -5.08
C TYR A 251 -15.75 -3.04 -4.70
N GLU A 252 -16.01 -2.94 -3.41
CA GLU A 252 -17.23 -2.37 -2.86
C GLU A 252 -17.08 -0.86 -2.69
N TRP A 253 -17.75 -0.07 -3.53
CA TRP A 253 -17.83 1.38 -3.40
C TRP A 253 -18.60 1.75 -2.12
N ASP A 254 -17.94 2.42 -1.17
CA ASP A 254 -18.61 2.98 0.01
C ASP A 254 -18.45 4.51 0.04
N PRO A 255 -19.54 5.27 -0.16
CA PRO A 255 -19.48 6.74 -0.14
C PRO A 255 -19.15 7.30 1.25
N CYS A 256 -19.31 6.51 2.32
CA CYS A 256 -19.01 6.91 3.69
C CYS A 256 -17.57 6.61 4.12
N PHE A 257 -16.73 6.09 3.22
CA PHE A 257 -15.32 5.80 3.52
C PHE A 257 -14.41 6.60 2.61
N GLN A 258 -13.47 7.33 3.21
CA GLN A 258 -12.47 8.10 2.48
C GLN A 258 -11.07 7.63 2.90
N PHE A 259 -10.20 7.39 1.92
CA PHE A 259 -8.79 7.08 2.18
C PHE A 259 -8.06 8.33 2.67
N PRO A 260 -7.16 8.25 3.68
CA PRO A 260 -6.30 9.37 4.05
C PRO A 260 -5.43 9.84 2.89
N SER A 261 -5.08 11.13 2.87
CA SER A 261 -4.20 11.70 1.83
C SER A 261 -2.87 10.97 1.71
N ARG A 262 -2.30 10.53 2.84
CA ARG A 262 -1.07 9.73 2.92
C ARG A 262 -1.18 8.44 2.10
N MET A 263 -2.26 7.67 2.24
CA MET A 263 -2.45 6.40 1.52
C MET A 263 -2.54 6.62 0.01
N ILE A 264 -3.28 7.64 -0.43
CA ILE A 264 -3.37 7.99 -1.85
C ILE A 264 -2.01 8.46 -2.38
N GLY A 265 -1.30 9.29 -1.61
CA GLY A 265 0.04 9.75 -1.98
C GLY A 265 1.04 8.63 -2.11
N THR A 266 1.04 7.66 -1.18
CA THR A 266 1.90 6.48 -1.29
C THR A 266 1.57 5.63 -2.51
N THR A 267 0.29 5.46 -2.87
CA THR A 267 -0.08 4.66 -4.04
C THR A 267 0.30 5.35 -5.34
N VAL A 268 0.07 6.67 -5.46
CA VAL A 268 0.45 7.44 -6.66
C VAL A 268 1.97 7.43 -6.83
N LEU A 269 2.71 7.70 -5.75
CA LEU A 269 4.17 7.67 -5.77
C LEU A 269 4.69 6.27 -6.10
N ALA A 270 4.17 5.22 -5.45
CA ALA A 270 4.57 3.84 -5.74
C ALA A 270 4.27 3.43 -7.20
N PHE A 271 3.16 3.89 -7.78
CA PHE A 271 2.82 3.62 -9.17
C PHE A 271 3.82 4.28 -10.14
N ILE A 272 4.17 5.55 -9.91
CA ILE A 272 5.16 6.25 -10.74
C ILE A 272 6.56 5.66 -10.54
N CYS A 273 6.96 5.37 -9.29
CA CYS A 273 8.23 4.72 -9.00
C CYS A 273 8.34 3.34 -9.65
N LEU A 274 7.28 2.53 -9.61
CA LEU A 274 7.24 1.21 -10.29
C LEU A 274 7.40 1.38 -11.80
N TYR A 275 6.71 2.34 -12.42
CA TYR A 275 6.86 2.65 -13.83
C TYR A 275 8.31 3.03 -14.20
N LEU A 276 8.91 3.94 -13.42
CA LEU A 276 10.30 4.35 -13.64
C LEU A 276 11.27 3.18 -13.47
N PHE A 277 11.04 2.32 -12.48
CA PHE A 277 11.87 1.14 -12.24
C PHE A 277 11.79 0.13 -13.40
N ILE A 278 10.60 -0.10 -13.97
CA ILE A 278 10.41 -0.95 -15.16
C ILE A 278 11.16 -0.37 -16.37
N ILE A 279 11.15 0.96 -16.55
CA ILE A 279 11.92 1.60 -17.62
C ILE A 279 13.42 1.42 -17.40
N ILE A 280 13.91 1.63 -16.18
CA ILE A 280 15.34 1.44 -15.84
C ILE A 280 15.75 0.01 -16.14
N GLU A 281 14.97 -0.97 -15.71
CA GLU A 281 15.20 -2.37 -16.02
C GLU A 281 15.21 -2.62 -17.53
N PHE A 282 14.27 -2.05 -18.29
CA PHE A 282 14.25 -2.17 -19.73
C PHE A 282 15.51 -1.55 -20.38
N CYS A 283 16.01 -0.43 -19.87
CA CYS A 283 17.28 0.17 -20.33
C CYS A 283 18.45 -0.79 -20.09
N VAL A 284 18.54 -1.35 -18.88
CA VAL A 284 19.58 -2.32 -18.49
C VAL A 284 19.47 -3.57 -19.36
N PHE A 285 18.26 -4.05 -19.64
CA PHE A 285 18.03 -5.18 -20.53
C PHE A 285 18.50 -4.90 -21.96
N VAL A 286 18.21 -3.71 -22.52
CA VAL A 286 18.70 -3.33 -23.86
C VAL A 286 20.22 -3.30 -23.89
N TYR A 287 20.86 -2.71 -22.87
CA TYR A 287 22.32 -2.70 -22.76
C TYR A 287 22.91 -4.12 -22.72
N VAL A 288 22.40 -4.97 -21.83
CA VAL A 288 22.86 -6.36 -21.70
C VAL A 288 22.59 -7.14 -22.98
N ARG A 289 21.45 -6.92 -23.64
CA ARG A 289 21.13 -7.56 -24.92
C ARG A 289 22.14 -7.17 -26.00
N ASP A 290 22.47 -5.89 -26.12
CA ASP A 290 23.39 -5.40 -27.15
C ASP A 290 24.81 -5.96 -26.93
N GLU A 291 25.29 -6.03 -25.68
CA GLU A 291 26.55 -6.70 -25.34
C GLU A 291 26.51 -8.22 -25.67
N LEU A 292 25.39 -8.87 -25.36
CA LEU A 292 25.18 -10.28 -25.70
C LEU A 292 25.09 -10.51 -27.21
N ASP A 293 24.58 -9.55 -27.99
CA ASP A 293 24.52 -9.63 -29.46
C ASP A 293 25.93 -9.52 -30.08
N VAL A 294 26.81 -8.68 -29.51
CA VAL A 294 28.23 -8.60 -29.91
C VAL A 294 28.92 -9.93 -29.65
N PHE A 295 28.74 -10.48 -28.45
CA PHE A 295 29.30 -11.79 -28.08
C PHE A 295 28.78 -12.92 -28.98
N GLU A 296 27.49 -12.90 -29.33
CA GLU A 296 26.88 -13.86 -30.25
C GLU A 296 27.49 -13.79 -31.66
N GLY A 297 27.82 -12.58 -32.14
CA GLY A 297 28.53 -12.37 -33.41
C GLY A 297 29.96 -12.90 -33.41
N GLU A 298 30.70 -12.70 -32.32
CA GLU A 298 32.04 -13.28 -32.16
C GLU A 298 31.98 -14.82 -32.18
N LEU A 299 30.99 -15.39 -31.49
CA LEU A 299 30.76 -16.82 -31.46
C LEU A 299 30.44 -17.39 -32.85
N GLU A 300 29.64 -16.68 -33.65
CA GLU A 300 29.32 -17.07 -35.02
C GLU A 300 30.54 -17.00 -35.96
N SER A 301 31.40 -15.99 -35.77
CA SER A 301 32.67 -15.90 -36.48
C SER A 301 33.61 -17.07 -36.16
N TYR A 302 33.59 -17.57 -34.92
CA TYR A 302 34.35 -18.76 -34.55
C TYR A 302 33.79 -20.03 -35.21
N ILE A 303 32.45 -20.23 -35.21
CA ILE A 303 31.81 -21.40 -35.83
C ILE A 303 32.15 -21.48 -37.33
N THR A 304 32.09 -20.34 -38.03
CA THR A 304 32.40 -20.26 -39.46
C THR A 304 33.87 -20.57 -39.73
N SER A 305 34.79 -20.17 -38.86
CA SER A 305 36.23 -20.48 -39.00
C SER A 305 36.57 -21.98 -38.84
N VAL A 306 35.78 -22.74 -38.08
CA VAL A 306 36.04 -24.15 -37.75
C VAL A 306 35.25 -25.13 -38.65
N ASN A 307 34.53 -24.63 -39.67
CA ASN A 307 33.75 -25.47 -40.61
C ASN A 307 32.86 -26.52 -39.90
N GLN A 308 32.25 -26.15 -38.76
CA GLN A 308 31.31 -26.99 -37.97
C GLN A 308 31.88 -28.32 -37.39
N THR A 309 33.15 -28.64 -37.61
CA THR A 309 33.75 -29.95 -37.23
C THR A 309 34.45 -29.93 -35.87
N GLY A 310 34.53 -28.77 -35.21
CA GLY A 310 35.14 -28.63 -33.89
C GLY A 310 34.32 -29.28 -32.79
N THR A 311 35.00 -29.91 -31.83
CA THR A 311 34.39 -30.55 -30.64
C THR A 311 33.56 -29.58 -29.78
N LEU A 312 33.83 -28.27 -29.87
CA LEU A 312 33.14 -27.20 -29.13
C LEU A 312 31.86 -26.69 -29.83
N THR A 313 31.67 -26.97 -31.12
CA THR A 313 30.52 -26.49 -31.92
C THR A 313 29.14 -26.82 -31.32
N PRO A 314 28.86 -28.03 -30.79
CA PRO A 314 27.54 -28.32 -30.21
C PRO A 314 27.28 -27.55 -28.91
N VAL A 315 28.32 -27.35 -28.08
CA VAL A 315 28.21 -26.57 -26.84
C VAL A 315 27.91 -25.11 -27.15
N ILE A 316 28.59 -24.58 -28.16
CA ILE A 316 28.40 -23.22 -28.65
C ILE A 316 26.96 -22.99 -29.14
N LEU A 317 26.39 -23.95 -29.86
CA LEU A 317 25.02 -23.86 -30.36
C LEU A 317 23.99 -23.89 -29.22
N GLN A 318 24.21 -24.71 -28.19
CA GLN A 318 23.37 -24.73 -26.97
C GLN A 318 23.44 -23.41 -26.20
N VAL A 319 24.61 -22.78 -26.11
CA VAL A 319 24.78 -21.46 -25.47
C VAL A 319 24.03 -20.38 -26.25
N LYS A 320 24.12 -20.39 -27.60
CA LYS A 320 23.38 -19.45 -28.46
C LYS A 320 21.87 -19.59 -28.28
N GLU A 321 21.37 -20.82 -28.22
CA GLU A 321 19.96 -21.09 -27.96
C GLU A 321 19.54 -20.60 -26.56
N LEU A 322 20.34 -20.88 -25.52
CA LEU A 322 20.07 -20.40 -24.17
C LEU A 322 20.00 -18.87 -24.09
N MET A 323 20.93 -18.17 -24.76
CA MET A 323 20.95 -16.72 -24.81
C MET A 323 19.70 -16.17 -25.50
N SER A 324 19.33 -16.72 -26.66
CA SER A 324 18.14 -16.32 -27.41
C SER A 324 16.85 -16.52 -26.60
N VAL A 325 16.69 -17.70 -25.99
CA VAL A 325 15.54 -18.04 -25.14
C VAL A 325 15.48 -17.12 -23.91
N THR A 326 16.61 -16.88 -23.24
CA THR A 326 16.68 -15.98 -22.08
C THR A 326 16.28 -14.55 -22.44
N LYS A 327 16.78 -14.00 -23.56
CA LYS A 327 16.40 -12.67 -24.07
C LYS A 327 14.88 -12.57 -24.29
N GLY A 328 14.30 -13.58 -24.95
CA GLY A 328 12.87 -13.62 -25.24
C GLY A 328 11.99 -13.74 -23.99
N VAL A 329 12.32 -14.69 -23.10
CA VAL A 329 11.56 -14.93 -21.86
C VAL A 329 11.63 -13.73 -20.93
N TRP A 330 12.80 -13.11 -20.78
CA TRP A 330 12.97 -11.92 -19.94
C TRP A 330 12.05 -10.78 -20.39
N LEU A 331 11.99 -10.50 -21.71
CA LEU A 331 11.13 -9.48 -22.28
C LEU A 331 9.63 -9.78 -22.08
N VAL A 332 9.21 -11.02 -22.35
CA VAL A 332 7.81 -11.43 -22.23
C VAL A 332 7.31 -11.36 -20.78
N THR A 333 8.20 -11.62 -19.81
CA THR A 333 7.84 -11.68 -18.38
C THR A 333 7.73 -10.32 -17.69
N ILE A 334 8.20 -9.22 -18.32
CA ILE A 334 8.01 -7.84 -17.80
C ILE A 334 6.52 -7.50 -17.67
N LEU A 335 5.70 -7.87 -18.65
CA LEU A 335 4.26 -7.59 -18.65
C LEU A 335 3.50 -8.29 -17.50
N PRO A 336 3.58 -9.62 -17.31
CA PRO A 336 2.91 -10.27 -16.19
C PRO A 336 3.47 -9.82 -14.82
N ALA A 337 4.78 -9.55 -14.71
CA ALA A 337 5.37 -9.05 -13.46
C ALA A 337 4.84 -7.65 -13.10
N SER A 338 4.77 -6.74 -14.08
CA SER A 338 4.22 -5.40 -13.87
C SER A 338 2.73 -5.43 -13.55
N LEU A 339 1.94 -6.24 -14.27
CA LEU A 339 0.50 -6.41 -14.00
C LEU A 339 0.22 -6.95 -12.59
N THR A 340 1.01 -7.92 -12.13
CA THR A 340 0.87 -8.45 -10.76
C THR A 340 1.16 -7.39 -9.71
N CYS A 341 2.22 -6.61 -9.86
CA CYS A 341 2.56 -5.53 -8.91
C CYS A 341 1.52 -4.39 -8.91
N VAL A 342 1.03 -4.00 -10.09
CA VAL A 342 -0.07 -3.02 -10.21
C VAL A 342 -1.34 -3.54 -9.54
N SER A 343 -1.66 -4.83 -9.71
CA SER A 343 -2.80 -5.45 -9.03
C SER A 343 -2.67 -5.40 -7.50
N TYR A 344 -1.44 -5.52 -6.96
CA TYR A 344 -1.17 -5.42 -5.54
C TYR A 344 -1.36 -4.02 -4.98
N LEU A 345 -0.95 -2.98 -5.71
CA LEU A 345 -1.22 -1.60 -5.31
C LEU A 345 -2.71 -1.36 -5.07
N PHE A 346 -3.57 -1.79 -6.00
CA PHE A 346 -5.02 -1.66 -5.85
C PHE A 346 -5.57 -2.57 -4.75
N HIS A 347 -5.06 -3.78 -4.64
CA HIS A 347 -5.48 -4.72 -3.60
C HIS A 347 -5.16 -4.20 -2.18
N ILE A 348 -4.01 -3.56 -1.97
CA ILE A 348 -3.63 -2.98 -0.67
C ILE A 348 -4.61 -1.89 -0.25
N LEU A 349 -5.09 -1.05 -1.18
CA LEU A 349 -6.14 -0.06 -0.89
C LEU A 349 -7.46 -0.72 -0.48
N ALA A 350 -7.89 -1.77 -1.19
CA ALA A 350 -9.08 -2.52 -0.81
C ALA A 350 -8.92 -3.18 0.58
N CYS A 351 -7.72 -3.70 0.86
CA CYS A 351 -7.37 -4.33 2.12
C CYS A 351 -7.39 -3.32 3.28
N TYR A 352 -6.77 -2.15 3.09
CA TYR A 352 -6.80 -1.04 4.05
C TYR A 352 -8.23 -0.70 4.48
N ARG A 353 -9.13 -0.49 3.52
CA ARG A 353 -10.55 -0.19 3.80
C ARG A 353 -11.19 -1.30 4.64
N LYS A 354 -10.99 -2.55 4.24
CA LYS A 354 -11.59 -3.71 4.91
C LYS A 354 -11.09 -3.84 6.35
N HIS A 355 -9.79 -3.67 6.58
CA HIS A 355 -9.18 -3.72 7.90
C HIS A 355 -9.62 -2.54 8.77
N MET A 356 -9.64 -1.33 8.23
CA MET A 356 -10.08 -0.14 8.95
C MET A 356 -11.54 -0.25 9.43
N LYS A 357 -12.46 -0.72 8.57
CA LYS A 357 -13.86 -0.96 8.96
C LYS A 357 -14.01 -2.03 10.04
N ARG A 358 -13.21 -3.10 9.98
CA ARG A 358 -13.20 -4.15 11.02
C ARG A 358 -12.69 -3.61 12.35
N LEU A 359 -11.67 -2.75 12.32
CA LEU A 359 -11.16 -2.06 13.50
C LEU A 359 -12.19 -1.09 14.07
N TRP A 360 -12.91 -0.32 13.25
CA TRP A 360 -14.02 0.53 13.72
C TRP A 360 -15.12 -0.27 14.43
N ALA A 361 -15.41 -1.48 13.95
CA ALA A 361 -16.35 -2.39 14.61
C ALA A 361 -15.77 -3.07 15.88
N GLY A 362 -14.50 -2.84 16.21
CA GLY A 362 -13.81 -3.48 17.34
C GLY A 362 -13.45 -4.96 17.10
N ASN A 363 -13.58 -5.46 15.87
CA ASN A 363 -13.28 -6.86 15.56
C ASN A 363 -11.78 -7.03 15.26
N LYS A 364 -11.03 -7.54 16.25
CA LYS A 364 -9.59 -7.80 16.15
C LYS A 364 -9.23 -9.23 15.71
N HIS A 365 -10.21 -10.13 15.48
CA HIS A 365 -9.94 -11.55 15.18
C HIS A 365 -9.19 -11.79 13.86
N PHE A 366 -9.15 -10.79 12.97
CA PHE A 366 -8.37 -10.90 11.73
C PHE A 366 -6.87 -10.65 11.95
N LEU A 367 -6.49 -10.11 13.10
CA LEU A 367 -5.11 -9.86 13.48
C LEU A 367 -4.58 -11.01 14.32
N PRO A 368 -3.29 -11.33 14.20
CA PRO A 368 -2.68 -12.28 15.10
C PRO A 368 -2.66 -11.78 16.54
N LEU A 369 -2.69 -12.71 17.50
CA LEU A 369 -2.84 -12.40 18.92
C LEU A 369 -1.77 -11.43 19.45
N LYS A 370 -0.53 -11.56 18.98
CA LYS A 370 0.58 -10.67 19.36
C LYS A 370 0.31 -9.20 19.04
N PHE A 371 -0.44 -8.94 17.97
CA PHE A 371 -0.72 -7.61 17.46
C PHE A 371 -2.05 -7.01 17.95
N HIS A 372 -2.76 -7.65 18.89
CA HIS A 372 -4.03 -7.12 19.39
C HIS A 372 -3.87 -5.81 20.17
N ASN A 373 -2.73 -5.64 20.84
CA ASN A 373 -2.37 -4.45 21.63
C ASN A 373 -0.92 -4.04 21.31
N PRO A 374 -0.68 -3.36 20.18
CA PRO A 374 0.67 -2.90 19.83
C PRO A 374 1.13 -1.78 20.75
N SER A 375 2.45 -1.63 20.93
CA SER A 375 3.03 -0.50 21.65
C SER A 375 2.71 0.82 20.95
N SER A 376 2.35 1.84 21.71
CA SER A 376 2.02 3.16 21.16
C SER A 376 3.22 3.81 20.48
N ALA A 377 4.43 3.69 21.06
CA ALA A 377 5.65 4.23 20.48
C ALA A 377 6.00 3.54 19.15
N GLU A 378 5.91 2.21 19.11
CA GLU A 378 6.14 1.44 17.88
C GLU A 378 5.12 1.78 16.80
N SER A 379 3.86 2.02 17.18
CA SER A 379 2.79 2.39 16.24
C SER A 379 3.03 3.78 15.61
N VAL A 380 3.54 4.75 16.39
CA VAL A 380 3.91 6.08 15.87
C VAL A 380 5.12 6.00 14.94
N VAL A 381 6.10 5.17 15.26
CA VAL A 381 7.24 4.94 14.35
C VAL A 381 6.80 4.21 13.09
N ALA A 382 5.86 3.27 13.21
CA ALA A 382 5.31 2.49 12.10
C ALA A 382 4.56 3.37 11.07
N ILE A 383 3.75 4.34 11.50
CA ILE A 383 3.08 5.25 10.56
C ILE A 383 4.08 6.09 9.75
N ALA A 384 5.21 6.50 10.34
CA ALA A 384 6.26 7.23 9.65
C ALA A 384 7.02 6.35 8.63
N ARG A 385 7.28 5.08 8.98
CA ARG A 385 8.01 4.13 8.12
C ARG A 385 7.18 3.58 6.96
N TYR A 386 5.87 3.39 7.17
CA TYR A 386 4.99 2.69 6.23
C TYR A 386 5.12 3.20 4.80
N SER A 387 5.08 4.51 4.58
CA SER A 387 5.05 5.10 3.24
C SER A 387 6.28 4.74 2.41
N GLY A 388 7.47 4.82 3.01
CA GLY A 388 8.72 4.45 2.35
C GLY A 388 8.86 2.94 2.16
N TRP A 389 8.50 2.16 3.18
CA TRP A 389 8.56 0.69 3.10
C TRP A 389 7.59 0.15 2.05
N GLN A 390 6.40 0.72 1.93
CA GLN A 390 5.43 0.31 0.92
C GLN A 390 5.96 0.46 -0.51
N ILE A 391 6.69 1.54 -0.78
CA ILE A 391 7.33 1.75 -2.09
C ILE A 391 8.46 0.75 -2.27
N ALA A 392 9.37 0.64 -1.28
CA ALA A 392 10.53 -0.24 -1.36
C ALA A 392 10.15 -1.72 -1.56
N TYR A 393 9.17 -2.24 -0.82
CA TYR A 393 8.71 -3.63 -0.94
C TYR A 393 8.04 -3.91 -2.29
N ILE A 394 7.38 -2.92 -2.90
CA ILE A 394 6.82 -3.09 -4.24
C ILE A 394 7.91 -3.13 -5.30
N LEU A 395 8.94 -2.28 -5.18
CA LEU A 395 10.06 -2.27 -6.13
C LEU A 395 10.89 -3.57 -6.03
N TRP A 396 11.28 -3.97 -4.83
CA TRP A 396 11.97 -5.25 -4.60
C TRP A 396 11.09 -6.45 -4.94
N GLY A 397 9.81 -6.38 -4.59
CA GLY A 397 8.84 -7.42 -4.91
C GLY A 397 8.66 -7.60 -6.41
N TYR A 398 8.62 -6.52 -7.18
CA TYR A 398 8.61 -6.56 -8.64
C TYR A 398 9.84 -7.29 -9.19
N LEU A 399 11.03 -6.92 -8.76
CA LEU A 399 12.29 -7.55 -9.22
C LEU A 399 12.29 -9.06 -8.92
N ILE A 400 11.94 -9.44 -7.70
CA ILE A 400 11.92 -10.85 -7.27
C ILE A 400 10.86 -11.64 -8.05
N ILE A 401 9.64 -11.09 -8.19
CA ILE A 401 8.56 -11.72 -8.96
C ILE A 401 8.96 -11.87 -10.41
N HIS A 402 9.59 -10.87 -11.02
CA HIS A 402 10.03 -10.93 -12.41
C HIS A 402 11.12 -11.98 -12.63
N VAL A 403 12.14 -12.04 -11.77
CA VAL A 403 13.17 -13.09 -11.81
C VAL A 403 12.55 -14.48 -11.72
N VAL A 404 11.63 -14.70 -10.77
CA VAL A 404 11.00 -16.02 -10.62
C VAL A 404 10.06 -16.35 -11.79
N GLN A 405 9.31 -15.38 -12.31
CA GLN A 405 8.49 -15.58 -13.51
C GLN A 405 9.35 -15.88 -14.74
N SER A 406 10.52 -15.24 -14.86
CA SER A 406 11.50 -15.51 -15.91
C SER A 406 12.06 -16.93 -15.79
N LEU A 407 12.46 -17.37 -14.59
CA LEU A 407 12.90 -18.75 -14.36
C LEU A 407 11.80 -19.77 -14.68
N CYS A 408 10.55 -19.51 -14.31
CA CYS A 408 9.41 -20.35 -14.70
C CYS A 408 9.19 -20.34 -16.21
N GLY A 409 9.33 -19.19 -16.88
CA GLY A 409 9.24 -19.06 -18.33
C GLY A 409 10.33 -19.85 -19.06
N MET A 410 11.56 -19.84 -18.54
CA MET A 410 12.67 -20.67 -19.04
C MET A 410 12.33 -22.16 -18.92
N GLY A 411 11.81 -22.58 -17.76
CA GLY A 411 11.34 -23.95 -17.56
C GLY A 411 10.28 -24.36 -18.59
N ILE A 412 9.31 -23.50 -18.88
CA ILE A 412 8.28 -23.72 -19.91
C ILE A 412 8.89 -23.80 -21.31
N MET A 413 9.82 -22.91 -21.66
CA MET A 413 10.47 -22.91 -22.97
C MET A 413 11.23 -24.21 -23.22
N TYR A 414 12.10 -24.63 -22.29
CA TYR A 414 12.87 -25.86 -22.42
C TYR A 414 12.04 -27.13 -22.31
N SER A 415 11.00 -27.12 -21.47
CA SER A 415 10.20 -28.33 -21.23
C SER A 415 9.09 -28.53 -22.26
N LEU A 416 8.55 -27.47 -22.87
CA LEU A 416 7.38 -27.54 -23.76
C LEU A 416 7.65 -27.01 -25.17
N VAL A 417 8.29 -25.84 -25.30
CA VAL A 417 8.35 -25.14 -26.58
C VAL A 417 9.49 -25.65 -27.47
N LEU A 418 10.70 -25.76 -26.92
CA LEU A 418 11.88 -26.22 -27.65
C LEU A 418 11.72 -27.65 -28.20
N PRO A 419 11.25 -28.66 -27.43
CA PRO A 419 11.06 -30.00 -27.96
C PRO A 419 10.07 -30.06 -29.13
N VAL A 420 9.04 -29.20 -29.10
CA VAL A 420 8.07 -29.09 -30.20
C VAL A 420 8.71 -28.50 -31.45
N ILE A 421 9.56 -27.47 -31.30
CA ILE A 421 10.29 -26.84 -32.42
C ILE A 421 11.31 -27.83 -33.03
N HIS A 422 12.00 -28.62 -32.20
CA HIS A 422 12.99 -29.61 -32.64
C HIS A 422 12.38 -30.92 -33.16
N ASN A 423 11.06 -30.97 -33.41
CA ASN A 423 10.33 -32.17 -33.81
C ASN A 423 10.45 -33.38 -32.83
N GLN A 424 10.85 -33.14 -31.58
CA GLN A 424 10.92 -34.11 -30.48
C GLN A 424 9.67 -34.06 -29.58
N GLY A 425 8.59 -33.42 -30.03
CA GLY A 425 7.37 -33.22 -29.24
C GLY A 425 6.70 -34.52 -28.79
N LEU A 426 6.85 -35.62 -29.54
CA LEU A 426 6.30 -36.93 -29.17
C LEU A 426 7.03 -37.53 -27.96
N GLU A 427 8.36 -37.45 -27.92
CA GLU A 427 9.17 -37.92 -26.78
C GLU A 427 8.87 -37.10 -25.53
N MET A 428 8.76 -35.77 -25.69
CA MET A 428 8.32 -34.88 -24.62
C MET A 428 6.92 -35.25 -24.10
N LEU A 429 5.95 -35.49 -24.99
CA LEU A 429 4.59 -35.87 -24.61
C LEU A 429 4.54 -37.23 -23.91
N GLN A 430 5.36 -38.19 -24.34
CA GLN A 430 5.52 -39.47 -23.66
C GLN A 430 6.11 -39.29 -22.26
N GLY A 431 7.16 -38.48 -22.11
CA GLY A 431 7.76 -38.15 -20.82
C GLY A 431 6.77 -37.47 -19.87
N LEU A 432 6.04 -36.46 -20.35
CA LEU A 432 4.97 -35.80 -19.60
C LEU A 432 3.84 -36.76 -19.26
N GLY A 433 3.45 -37.64 -20.19
CA GLY A 433 2.44 -38.67 -19.97
C GLY A 433 2.82 -39.63 -18.85
N ILE A 434 4.07 -40.09 -18.82
CA ILE A 434 4.61 -40.92 -17.73
C ILE A 434 4.62 -40.15 -16.40
N GLY A 435 5.03 -38.87 -16.41
CA GLY A 435 5.00 -38.01 -15.23
C GLY A 435 3.58 -37.80 -14.67
N ILE A 436 2.61 -37.51 -15.54
CA ILE A 436 1.19 -37.36 -15.15
C ILE A 436 0.62 -38.67 -14.65
N LEU A 437 0.94 -39.79 -15.30
CA LEU A 437 0.50 -41.12 -14.89
C LEU A 437 1.04 -41.48 -13.50
N THR A 438 2.33 -41.26 -13.23
CA THR A 438 2.94 -41.52 -11.92
C THR A 438 2.30 -40.69 -10.81
N ILE A 439 2.09 -39.38 -11.02
CA ILE A 439 1.37 -38.52 -10.07
C ILE A 439 -0.07 -38.99 -9.87
N SER A 440 -0.76 -39.38 -10.95
CA SER A 440 -2.14 -39.86 -10.90
C SER A 440 -2.27 -41.18 -10.14
N ILE A 441 -1.32 -42.11 -10.31
CA ILE A 441 -1.27 -43.37 -9.53
C ILE A 441 -1.07 -43.06 -8.05
N VAL A 442 -0.12 -42.20 -7.70
CA VAL A 442 0.15 -41.83 -6.30
C VAL A 442 -1.07 -41.16 -5.66
N LEU A 443 -1.70 -40.20 -6.35
CA LEU A 443 -2.92 -39.53 -5.86
C LEU A 443 -4.09 -40.52 -5.77
N GLY A 444 -4.26 -41.40 -6.75
CA GLY A 444 -5.26 -42.45 -6.76
C GLY A 444 -5.10 -43.42 -5.58
N LEU A 445 -3.88 -43.82 -5.25
CA LEU A 445 -3.58 -44.65 -4.08
C LEU A 445 -3.93 -43.95 -2.77
N VAL A 446 -3.65 -42.65 -2.63
CA VAL A 446 -4.06 -41.86 -1.44
C VAL A 446 -5.58 -41.77 -1.33
N ILE A 447 -6.29 -41.52 -2.43
CA ILE A 447 -7.75 -41.49 -2.46
C ILE A 447 -8.33 -42.86 -2.09
N LEU A 448 -7.74 -43.94 -2.62
CA LEU A 448 -8.13 -45.31 -2.30
C LEU A 448 -7.93 -45.63 -0.82
N GLN A 449 -6.83 -45.19 -0.21
CA GLN A 449 -6.59 -45.33 1.23
C GLN A 449 -7.67 -44.62 2.06
N VAL A 450 -8.01 -43.38 1.73
CA VAL A 450 -9.07 -42.61 2.40
C VAL A 450 -10.43 -43.30 2.22
N TRP A 451 -10.70 -43.83 1.03
CA TRP A 451 -11.92 -44.57 0.74
C TRP A 451 -12.02 -45.85 1.58
N ILE A 452 -10.99 -46.70 1.59
CA ILE A 452 -10.96 -47.93 2.41
C ILE A 452 -11.17 -47.57 3.89
N ALA A 453 -10.53 -46.51 4.39
CA ALA A 453 -10.71 -46.05 5.76
C ALA A 453 -12.14 -45.63 6.06
N ALA A 454 -12.74 -44.81 5.18
CA ALA A 454 -14.11 -44.34 5.33
C ALA A 454 -15.16 -45.46 5.25
N THR A 455 -14.93 -46.49 4.43
CA THR A 455 -15.93 -47.56 4.18
C THR A 455 -15.80 -48.73 5.16
N PHE A 456 -14.58 -49.23 5.40
CA PHE A 456 -14.34 -50.45 6.18
C PHE A 456 -13.99 -50.23 7.64
N PHE A 457 -13.28 -49.13 7.96
CA PHE A 457 -12.75 -48.91 9.31
C PHE A 457 -13.58 -47.93 10.14
N LEU A 458 -14.35 -47.01 9.55
CA LEU A 458 -15.23 -46.11 10.32
C LEU A 458 -16.58 -46.75 10.63
N GLN A 459 -17.07 -46.53 11.86
CA GLN A 459 -18.42 -46.90 12.26
C GLN A 459 -19.49 -46.18 11.40
N PRO A 460 -20.66 -46.82 11.20
CA PRO A 460 -21.78 -46.18 10.53
C PRO A 460 -22.27 -44.96 11.31
N LYS A 461 -23.01 -44.07 10.64
CA LYS A 461 -23.55 -42.85 11.25
C LYS A 461 -24.48 -43.23 12.42
N MET A 462 -24.32 -42.55 13.57
CA MET A 462 -25.18 -42.78 14.74
C MET A 462 -26.58 -42.17 14.55
N SER A 463 -26.70 -41.07 13.80
CA SER A 463 -27.97 -40.46 13.40
C SER A 463 -27.99 -40.14 11.91
N ALA A 464 -29.14 -40.29 11.26
CA ALA A 464 -29.34 -39.93 9.85
C ALA A 464 -29.16 -38.41 9.59
N ALA A 465 -29.22 -37.58 10.64
CA ALA A 465 -29.00 -36.13 10.57
C ALA A 465 -27.51 -35.73 10.55
N ASP A 466 -26.59 -36.64 10.89
CA ASP A 466 -25.16 -36.32 10.95
C ASP A 466 -24.51 -36.32 9.57
N ARG A 467 -23.79 -35.24 9.26
CA ARG A 467 -23.09 -35.08 7.96
C ARG A 467 -21.93 -36.07 7.80
N GLN A 468 -21.19 -36.36 8.86
CA GLN A 468 -19.99 -37.19 8.84
C GLN A 468 -20.15 -38.45 9.69
N LYS A 469 -19.43 -39.52 9.34
CA LYS A 469 -19.34 -40.72 10.18
C LYS A 469 -18.57 -40.38 11.48
N PRO A 470 -18.92 -40.96 12.64
CA PRO A 470 -18.19 -40.75 13.87
C PRO A 470 -16.75 -41.27 13.77
N LEU A 471 -15.81 -40.64 14.48
CA LEU A 471 -14.41 -41.08 14.59
C LEU A 471 -14.31 -42.27 15.57
N ALA A 472 -15.01 -43.35 15.26
CA ALA A 472 -14.98 -44.59 16.01
C ALA A 472 -14.64 -45.73 15.07
N LEU A 473 -13.65 -46.54 15.45
CA LEU A 473 -13.12 -47.60 14.61
C LEU A 473 -13.97 -48.87 14.74
N ASN A 474 -14.23 -49.50 13.60
CA ASN A 474 -14.73 -50.87 13.50
C ASN A 474 -13.58 -51.78 13.04
N ASN A 475 -13.65 -53.08 13.34
CA ASN A 475 -12.65 -54.09 12.91
C ASN A 475 -11.20 -53.72 13.25
N ARG A 476 -10.96 -53.35 14.52
CA ARG A 476 -9.69 -52.84 15.03
C ARG A 476 -8.46 -53.72 14.69
N LYS A 477 -8.60 -55.06 14.70
CA LYS A 477 -7.51 -55.99 14.34
C LYS A 477 -7.06 -55.85 12.88
N VAL A 478 -8.03 -55.72 11.95
CA VAL A 478 -7.76 -55.55 10.51
C VAL A 478 -7.13 -54.18 10.26
N PHE A 479 -7.60 -53.15 10.97
CA PHE A 479 -7.00 -51.81 10.91
C PHE A 479 -5.53 -51.82 11.33
N HIS A 480 -5.17 -52.55 12.40
CA HIS A 480 -3.78 -52.67 12.83
C HIS A 480 -2.88 -53.33 11.78
N ASN A 481 -3.33 -54.43 11.16
CA ASN A 481 -2.57 -55.10 10.08
C ASN A 481 -2.48 -54.22 8.81
N PHE A 482 -3.57 -53.56 8.44
CA PHE A 482 -3.60 -52.64 7.30
C PHE A 482 -2.64 -51.46 7.50
N ASN A 483 -2.63 -50.86 8.69
CA ASN A 483 -1.73 -49.77 9.02
C ASN A 483 -0.26 -50.22 9.07
N TYR A 484 0.03 -51.46 9.50
CA TYR A 484 1.38 -52.00 9.49
C TYR A 484 1.99 -52.06 8.07
N PHE A 485 1.25 -52.57 7.08
CA PHE A 485 1.75 -52.60 5.70
C PHE A 485 1.80 -51.21 5.07
N LEU A 486 0.80 -50.36 5.33
CA LEU A 486 0.81 -48.98 4.83
C LEU A 486 1.88 -48.09 5.47
N PHE A 487 2.39 -48.44 6.65
CA PHE A 487 3.41 -47.65 7.34
C PHE A 487 4.62 -47.38 6.44
N PHE A 488 5.18 -48.40 5.80
CA PHE A 488 6.36 -48.26 4.94
C PHE A 488 6.07 -47.42 3.69
N TYR A 489 4.90 -47.60 3.08
CA TYR A 489 4.48 -46.79 1.93
C TYR A 489 4.23 -45.32 2.31
N ASN A 490 3.63 -45.07 3.47
CA ASN A 490 3.39 -43.73 3.99
C ASN A 490 4.69 -42.97 4.31
N VAL A 491 5.79 -43.66 4.63
CA VAL A 491 7.11 -43.02 4.75
C VAL A 491 7.57 -42.44 3.42
N LEU A 492 7.44 -43.19 2.31
CA LEU A 492 7.77 -42.71 0.97
C LEU A 492 6.89 -41.53 0.55
N LEU A 493 5.58 -41.63 0.79
CA LEU A 493 4.66 -40.51 0.56
C LEU A 493 5.01 -39.28 1.41
N GLY A 494 5.42 -39.50 2.67
CA GLY A 494 5.84 -38.45 3.60
C GLY A 494 7.07 -37.67 3.12
N LEU A 495 8.05 -38.35 2.52
CA LEU A 495 9.22 -37.71 1.90
C LEU A 495 8.80 -36.78 0.76
N GLY A 496 7.92 -37.26 -0.14
CA GLY A 496 7.38 -36.44 -1.23
C GLY A 496 6.56 -35.24 -0.73
N ALA A 497 5.73 -35.43 0.31
CA ALA A 497 4.96 -34.36 0.93
C ALA A 497 5.85 -33.30 1.63
N CYS A 498 7.00 -33.70 2.17
CA CYS A 498 7.98 -32.78 2.75
C CYS A 498 8.61 -31.88 1.67
N LEU A 499 9.03 -32.48 0.54
CA LEU A 499 9.60 -31.73 -0.57
C LEU A 499 8.56 -30.78 -1.20
N SER A 500 7.32 -31.26 -1.41
CA SER A 500 6.24 -30.42 -1.93
C SER A 500 5.89 -29.26 -0.99
N ARG A 501 5.93 -29.48 0.34
CA ARG A 501 5.77 -28.41 1.34
C ARG A 501 6.82 -27.32 1.17
N LEU A 502 8.10 -27.68 0.96
CA LEU A 502 9.17 -26.70 0.75
C LEU A 502 8.95 -25.91 -0.54
N LEU A 503 8.67 -26.59 -1.65
CA LEU A 503 8.44 -25.96 -2.96
C LEU A 503 7.24 -25.01 -2.96
N ILE A 504 6.09 -25.46 -2.44
CA ILE A 504 4.88 -24.62 -2.34
C ILE A 504 5.14 -23.40 -1.46
N SER A 505 5.87 -23.56 -0.35
CA SER A 505 6.22 -22.44 0.53
C SER A 505 7.12 -21.42 -0.17
N CYS A 506 8.09 -21.87 -0.97
CA CYS A 506 8.97 -20.99 -1.76
C CYS A 506 8.18 -20.21 -2.82
N ILE A 507 7.32 -20.89 -3.59
CA ILE A 507 6.50 -20.27 -4.64
C ILE A 507 5.54 -19.24 -4.03
N LEU A 508 4.78 -19.63 -3.00
CA LEU A 508 3.81 -18.73 -2.35
C LEU A 508 4.50 -17.57 -1.64
N GLY A 509 5.64 -17.82 -0.97
CA GLY A 509 6.42 -16.79 -0.30
C GLY A 509 6.94 -15.73 -1.27
N THR A 510 7.50 -16.17 -2.40
CA THR A 510 7.98 -15.28 -3.48
C THR A 510 6.82 -14.49 -4.08
N TRP A 511 5.71 -15.14 -4.40
CA TRP A 511 4.55 -14.49 -5.01
C TRP A 511 3.97 -13.39 -4.10
N LEU A 512 3.97 -13.61 -2.77
CA LEU A 512 3.40 -12.69 -1.79
C LEU A 512 4.39 -11.66 -1.24
N ILE A 513 5.67 -11.69 -1.64
CA ILE A 513 6.71 -10.88 -1.00
C ILE A 513 6.50 -9.36 -1.13
N ALA A 514 5.92 -8.92 -2.24
CA ALA A 514 5.63 -7.51 -2.52
C ALA A 514 4.54 -6.93 -1.60
N ARG A 515 3.80 -7.79 -0.88
CA ARG A 515 2.61 -7.42 -0.13
C ARG A 515 2.89 -7.33 1.36
N ILE A 516 2.78 -6.12 1.89
CA ILE A 516 2.96 -5.84 3.32
C ILE A 516 1.68 -6.09 4.13
N ASP A 517 0.52 -6.24 3.48
CA ASP A 517 -0.77 -6.41 4.18
C ASP A 517 -0.92 -7.77 4.88
N ARG A 518 -0.01 -8.72 4.63
CA ARG A 518 0.02 -10.05 5.24
C ARG A 518 1.44 -10.41 5.64
N THR A 519 1.54 -11.14 6.74
CA THR A 519 2.80 -11.77 7.17
C THR A 519 3.14 -12.96 6.28
N ILE A 520 4.40 -13.05 5.87
CA ILE A 520 4.97 -14.24 5.20
C ILE A 520 5.40 -15.28 6.26
N MET A 521 5.65 -14.81 7.49
CA MET A 521 6.10 -15.64 8.59
C MET A 521 4.97 -16.50 9.18
N GLN A 522 5.35 -17.66 9.72
CA GLN A 522 4.44 -18.59 10.38
C GLN A 522 3.84 -17.98 11.66
N ASN A 523 2.64 -18.44 12.04
CA ASN A 523 1.97 -18.05 13.28
C ASN A 523 2.93 -18.23 14.48
N GLY A 524 3.13 -17.16 15.26
CA GLY A 524 4.08 -17.12 16.38
C GLY A 524 5.39 -16.38 16.06
N TYR A 525 5.87 -16.43 14.81
CA TYR A 525 7.06 -15.72 14.34
C TYR A 525 6.74 -14.42 13.57
N GLU A 526 5.48 -14.03 13.52
CA GLU A 526 4.98 -12.86 12.79
C GLU A 526 5.58 -11.54 13.28
N GLY A 527 6.12 -11.50 14.50
CA GLY A 527 6.84 -10.33 15.01
C GLY A 527 8.20 -10.08 14.35
N ALA A 528 8.77 -11.07 13.66
CA ALA A 528 9.98 -10.88 12.87
C ALA A 528 9.70 -10.16 11.54
N ASP A 529 8.46 -10.17 11.07
CA ASP A 529 8.04 -9.43 9.88
C ASP A 529 7.86 -7.95 10.22
N MET A 530 8.93 -7.19 10.04
CA MET A 530 8.93 -5.75 10.28
C MET A 530 7.91 -5.04 9.38
N GLY A 531 7.82 -5.44 8.11
CA GLY A 531 6.91 -4.85 7.14
C GLY A 531 5.46 -4.95 7.62
N PHE A 532 5.02 -6.16 7.97
CA PHE A 532 3.68 -6.39 8.48
C PHE A 532 3.44 -5.64 9.81
N SER A 533 4.43 -5.60 10.70
CA SER A 533 4.35 -4.82 11.95
C SER A 533 4.14 -3.31 11.67
N ALA A 534 4.79 -2.75 10.65
CA ALA A 534 4.62 -1.35 10.26
C ALA A 534 3.22 -1.07 9.70
N TRP A 535 2.66 -2.00 8.92
CA TRP A 535 1.27 -1.91 8.45
C TRP A 535 0.26 -1.94 9.58
N ILE A 536 0.42 -2.84 10.54
CA ILE A 536 -0.47 -2.91 11.70
C ILE A 536 -0.35 -1.65 12.57
N GLY A 537 0.87 -1.23 12.90
CA GLY A 537 1.10 -0.02 13.69
C GLY A 537 0.44 1.21 13.05
N MET A 538 0.59 1.37 11.74
CA MET A 538 -0.09 2.41 10.96
C MET A 538 -1.62 2.32 11.09
N LEU A 539 -2.22 1.14 10.89
CA LEU A 539 -3.66 0.96 11.00
C LEU A 539 -4.20 1.32 12.39
N TYR A 540 -3.45 1.04 13.45
CA TYR A 540 -3.84 1.40 14.81
C TYR A 540 -3.78 2.92 15.03
N VAL A 541 -2.74 3.60 14.58
CA VAL A 541 -2.66 5.07 14.67
C VAL A 541 -3.84 5.71 13.95
N ASP A 542 -4.09 5.32 12.70
CA ASP A 542 -5.22 5.83 11.92
C ASP A 542 -6.56 5.51 12.64
N HIS A 543 -6.72 4.29 13.14
CA HIS A 543 -7.92 3.91 13.90
C HIS A 543 -8.16 4.80 15.13
N TYR A 544 -7.13 5.06 15.94
CA TYR A 544 -7.27 5.85 17.17
C TYR A 544 -7.59 7.31 16.89
N HIS A 545 -6.97 7.91 15.86
CA HIS A 545 -7.14 9.32 15.56
C HIS A 545 -8.35 9.63 14.67
N THR A 546 -8.75 8.71 13.78
CA THR A 546 -9.78 8.97 12.77
C THR A 546 -11.05 8.13 12.97
N ASN A 547 -11.28 7.54 14.16
CA ASN A 547 -12.50 6.78 14.41
C ASN A 547 -13.74 7.69 14.25
N PRO A 548 -14.62 7.42 13.27
CA PRO A 548 -15.72 8.32 12.94
C PRO A 548 -16.72 8.48 14.10
N VAL A 549 -16.88 7.46 14.94
CA VAL A 549 -17.78 7.50 16.10
C VAL A 549 -17.21 8.41 17.19
N LEU A 550 -15.92 8.26 17.51
CA LEU A 550 -15.24 9.07 18.52
C LEU A 550 -15.16 10.54 18.10
N VAL A 551 -14.74 10.81 16.86
CA VAL A 551 -14.64 12.18 16.31
C VAL A 551 -16.02 12.84 16.28
N SER A 552 -17.06 12.11 15.84
CA SER A 552 -18.44 12.64 15.86
C SER A 552 -18.93 12.94 17.28
N PHE A 553 -18.62 12.07 18.25
CA PHE A 553 -18.99 12.28 19.65
C PHE A 553 -18.30 13.53 20.23
N CYS A 554 -16.99 13.69 20.01
CA CYS A 554 -16.25 14.89 20.43
C CYS A 554 -16.81 16.15 19.77
N ASN A 555 -17.11 16.10 18.47
CA ASN A 555 -17.72 17.22 17.76
C ASN A 555 -19.08 17.63 18.37
N ILE A 556 -19.95 16.66 18.68
CA ILE A 556 -21.24 16.92 19.34
C ILE A 556 -21.03 17.58 20.72
N LEU A 557 -20.04 17.14 21.50
CA LEU A 557 -19.73 17.74 22.80
C LEU A 557 -19.22 19.18 22.67
N ILE A 558 -18.31 19.44 21.73
CA ILE A 558 -17.72 20.76 21.49
C ILE A 558 -18.79 21.73 20.99
N THR A 559 -19.53 21.36 19.94
CA THR A 559 -20.61 22.19 19.38
C THR A 559 -21.71 22.42 20.41
N GLY A 560 -22.13 21.39 21.14
CA GLY A 560 -23.11 21.52 22.20
C GLY A 560 -22.63 22.38 23.37
N HIS A 561 -21.32 22.45 23.65
CA HIS A 561 -20.77 23.39 24.63
C HIS A 561 -20.75 24.83 24.09
N ARG A 562 -20.36 25.03 22.83
CA ARG A 562 -20.37 26.33 22.14
C ARG A 562 -21.79 26.92 22.09
N GLU A 563 -22.77 26.11 21.68
CA GLU A 563 -24.19 26.49 21.66
C GLU A 563 -24.72 26.86 23.05
N ARG A 564 -24.42 26.07 24.08
CA ARG A 564 -24.82 26.38 25.47
C ARG A 564 -24.19 27.68 25.96
N ARG A 565 -22.94 27.97 25.59
CA ARG A 565 -22.27 29.23 25.92
C ARG A 565 -22.93 30.41 25.20
N LEU A 566 -23.25 30.26 23.91
CA LEU A 566 -23.94 31.27 23.11
C LEU A 566 -25.35 31.54 23.64
N GLN A 567 -26.12 30.50 23.95
CA GLN A 567 -27.45 30.63 24.55
C GLN A 567 -27.41 31.34 25.91
N ARG A 568 -26.38 31.10 26.74
CA ARG A 568 -26.19 31.86 27.99
C ARG A 568 -25.93 33.33 27.68
N ALA A 569 -25.03 33.64 26.74
CA ALA A 569 -24.74 35.03 26.35
C ALA A 569 -25.99 35.75 25.82
N ILE A 570 -26.76 35.10 24.94
CA ILE A 570 -28.03 35.62 24.42
C ILE A 570 -29.06 35.79 25.54
N LYS A 571 -29.12 34.88 26.51
CA LYS A 571 -30.07 34.96 27.64
C LYS A 571 -29.71 36.02 28.66
N TYR A 572 -28.42 36.34 28.83
CA TYR A 572 -27.98 37.52 29.59
C TYR A 572 -28.34 38.83 28.87
N TRP A 573 -28.36 38.81 27.53
CA TRP A 573 -28.71 39.98 26.72
C TRP A 573 -30.23 40.18 26.57
N CYS A 574 -30.98 39.09 26.42
CA CYS A 574 -32.43 39.07 26.28
C CYS A 574 -33.09 38.76 27.63
N LEU A 575 -32.87 39.65 28.60
CA LEU A 575 -33.45 39.57 29.93
C LEU A 575 -34.82 40.28 29.93
N ASN A 576 -35.76 39.80 29.10
CA ASN A 576 -37.21 40.07 29.18
C ASN A 576 -37.95 39.34 28.06
N GLN A 577 -38.14 38.02 28.17
CA GLN A 577 -39.29 37.36 27.56
C GLN A 577 -39.56 35.99 28.20
N SER A 578 -40.84 35.65 28.20
CA SER A 578 -41.58 34.79 29.11
C SER A 578 -41.13 33.33 29.21
N ALA A 579 -41.34 32.76 30.40
CA ALA A 579 -41.00 31.38 30.76
C ALA A 579 -42.06 30.39 30.21
N GLY A 580 -41.80 29.82 29.02
CA GLY A 580 -42.52 28.65 28.53
C GLY A 580 -42.26 27.38 29.38
N PRO A 581 -43.05 26.30 29.19
CA PRO A 581 -43.04 25.12 30.05
C PRO A 581 -41.67 24.42 30.01
N ARG A 582 -40.98 24.42 31.15
CA ARG A 582 -39.67 23.80 31.33
C ARG A 582 -39.83 22.30 31.54
N ILE A 583 -39.92 21.51 30.49
CA ILE A 583 -39.62 20.07 30.63
C ILE A 583 -38.16 19.97 31.07
N SER A 584 -37.93 19.46 32.28
CA SER A 584 -36.58 19.28 32.80
C SER A 584 -35.77 18.42 31.82
N THR A 585 -34.64 18.94 31.33
CA THR A 585 -33.74 18.18 30.46
C THR A 585 -33.36 16.82 31.08
N ARG A 586 -33.29 16.78 32.41
CA ARG A 586 -33.04 15.57 33.21
C ARG A 586 -34.14 14.52 33.06
N SER A 587 -35.43 14.91 33.03
CA SER A 587 -36.51 13.94 32.85
C SER A 587 -36.50 13.37 31.44
N ARG A 588 -36.27 14.19 30.42
CA ARG A 588 -36.12 13.72 29.02
C ARG A 588 -34.98 12.73 28.86
N THR A 589 -33.81 13.00 29.45
CA THR A 589 -32.66 12.08 29.41
C THR A 589 -32.97 10.75 30.10
N ARG A 590 -33.72 10.76 31.22
CA ARG A 590 -34.14 9.53 31.91
C ARG A 590 -35.09 8.68 31.05
N TRP A 591 -36.05 9.30 30.37
CA TRP A 591 -36.94 8.59 29.44
C TRP A 591 -36.21 7.99 28.24
N LEU A 592 -35.30 8.73 27.61
CA LEU A 592 -34.47 8.22 26.50
C LEU A 592 -33.58 7.06 26.94
N LEU A 593 -33.03 7.13 28.15
CA LEU A 593 -32.24 6.05 28.74
C LEU A 593 -33.08 4.79 28.96
N LEU A 594 -34.28 4.93 29.51
CA LEU A 594 -35.22 3.82 29.69
C LEU A 594 -35.56 3.17 28.34
N GLN A 595 -35.95 3.99 27.34
CA GLN A 595 -36.26 3.51 25.99
C GLN A 595 -35.09 2.73 25.37
N THR A 596 -33.87 3.21 25.55
CA THR A 596 -32.67 2.54 25.03
C THR A 596 -32.45 1.18 25.68
N LEU A 597 -32.67 1.06 27.00
CA LEU A 597 -32.48 -0.19 27.74
C LEU A 597 -33.56 -1.23 27.44
N VAL A 598 -34.82 -0.80 27.29
CA VAL A 598 -35.94 -1.67 26.91
C VAL A 598 -35.67 -2.30 25.54
N ASN A 599 -35.18 -1.50 24.59
CA ASN A 599 -34.85 -1.99 23.24
C ASN A 599 -33.54 -2.81 23.18
N ASN A 600 -32.68 -2.76 24.22
CA ASN A 600 -31.37 -3.42 24.24
C ASN A 600 -31.11 -4.13 25.59
N PRO A 601 -31.72 -5.30 25.83
CA PRO A 601 -31.68 -5.95 27.15
C PRO A 601 -30.27 -6.35 27.62
N ARG A 602 -29.37 -6.70 26.69
CA ARG A 602 -27.97 -7.03 27.01
C ARG A 602 -27.20 -5.85 27.62
N LEU A 603 -27.53 -4.61 27.23
CA LEU A 603 -26.91 -3.41 27.80
C LEU A 603 -27.36 -3.17 29.25
N ALA A 604 -28.58 -3.61 29.61
CA ALA A 604 -29.05 -3.51 30.99
C ALA A 604 -28.22 -4.39 31.94
N MET A 605 -27.85 -5.59 31.50
CA MET A 605 -26.97 -6.50 32.25
C MET A 605 -25.58 -5.87 32.47
N LEU A 606 -24.94 -5.37 31.40
CA LEU A 606 -23.62 -4.74 31.48
C LEU A 606 -23.61 -3.47 32.35
N ARG A 607 -24.69 -2.70 32.33
CA ARG A 607 -24.82 -1.49 33.14
C ARG A 607 -24.90 -1.80 34.64
N LYS A 608 -25.69 -2.79 35.05
CA LYS A 608 -25.85 -3.18 36.47
C LYS A 608 -24.61 -3.91 36.99
N SER A 609 -23.98 -4.75 36.18
CA SER A 609 -22.74 -5.46 36.53
C SER A 609 -21.61 -4.51 36.92
N ARG A 610 -21.48 -3.35 36.26
CA ARG A 610 -20.49 -2.33 36.62
C ARG A 610 -20.81 -1.56 37.91
N SER A 611 -22.04 -1.65 38.45
CA SER A 611 -22.47 -0.85 39.61
C SER A 611 -22.51 -1.62 40.94
N GLY A 612 -22.04 -2.86 41.02
CA GLY A 612 -21.89 -3.57 42.29
C GLY A 612 -22.24 -5.06 42.23
N HIS A 613 -21.50 -5.85 42.99
CA HIS A 613 -21.77 -7.26 43.30
C HIS A 613 -23.25 -7.51 43.63
N GLY A 614 -23.83 -8.55 43.03
CA GLY A 614 -25.21 -8.99 43.33
C GLY A 614 -25.74 -10.01 42.32
N SER A 615 -25.08 -11.16 42.20
CA SER A 615 -25.36 -12.20 41.19
C SER A 615 -26.47 -13.20 41.56
N ARG A 616 -27.36 -12.92 42.53
CA ARG A 616 -28.30 -13.97 43.02
C ARG A 616 -29.80 -13.78 42.77
N ASP A 617 -30.28 -12.59 42.41
CA ASP A 617 -31.74 -12.38 42.33
C ASP A 617 -32.35 -12.41 40.92
N PHE A 618 -31.57 -12.74 39.87
CA PHE A 618 -32.02 -12.53 38.48
C PHE A 618 -32.58 -13.74 37.73
N THR A 619 -32.55 -14.95 38.33
CA THR A 619 -33.13 -16.15 37.70
C THR A 619 -34.66 -16.10 37.66
N GLN A 620 -35.31 -15.29 38.49
CA GLN A 620 -36.78 -15.16 38.52
C GLN A 620 -37.37 -14.28 37.41
N ILE A 621 -36.61 -13.33 36.86
CA ILE A 621 -37.14 -12.41 35.82
C ILE A 621 -37.10 -13.04 34.41
N LEU A 622 -36.20 -14.00 34.18
CA LEU A 622 -36.11 -14.74 32.91
C LEU A 622 -37.24 -15.75 32.73
N LEU A 623 -37.80 -16.30 33.81
CA LEU A 623 -38.96 -17.18 33.77
C LEU A 623 -40.26 -16.40 33.49
N ALA A 624 -40.43 -15.20 34.06
CA ALA A 624 -41.63 -14.40 33.86
C ALA A 624 -41.82 -13.85 32.43
N CYS A 625 -40.75 -13.68 31.64
CA CYS A 625 -40.84 -13.27 30.23
C CYS A 625 -41.00 -14.45 29.25
N SER A 626 -40.85 -15.70 29.69
CA SER A 626 -41.08 -16.88 28.85
C SER A 626 -42.57 -17.24 28.74
N ASP A 627 -43.38 -16.90 29.76
CA ASP A 627 -44.77 -17.33 29.85
C ASP A 627 -45.80 -16.33 29.28
N SER A 628 -45.36 -15.20 28.72
CA SER A 628 -46.24 -14.20 28.08
C SER A 628 -46.17 -14.21 26.54
N GLY A 629 -45.70 -15.31 25.96
CA GLY A 629 -45.62 -15.51 24.51
C GLY A 629 -45.89 -16.96 24.10
N ARG A 630 -47.12 -17.42 24.33
CA ARG A 630 -47.74 -18.48 23.53
C ARG A 630 -49.07 -17.98 22.99
#